data_AF-D9WWV9-F1
#
_entry.id   AF-D9WWV9-F1
#
_cell.length_a   1.000
_cell.length_b   1.000
_cell.length_c   1.000
_cell.angle_alpha   90.00
_cell.angle_beta   90.00
_cell.angle_gamma   90.00
#
_symmetry.space_group_name_H-M   'P 1'
#
loop_
_entity.id
_entity.type
_entity.pdbx_description
1 polymer ?
#
loop_
_entity_poly.entity_id
_entity_poly.type
_entity_poly.pdbx_seq_one_letter_code
_entity_poly.pdbx_strand_id
1 'polypeptide(L)'
;MRETTSAFRDQHMEDARQYGQLGDIIKSRLEQQTIDGDGRFSARFRARKVSRQVRRMEKASKKAAAAAEALHGAYVNEVVELPQRRELAAARKEDRRQKRAFTAGQFVAKSLQKSTDSLNGCPPQEIPQVSGVQQQVPQFVDPLPHNFTTAGPGGGQALPSIGDFFGKEAM
;
A
#
# COMPACT_ATOMS: atom_id res chain seq x y z
N MET A 1 10.83 -22.95 -7.15
CA MET A 1 11.02 -21.84 -6.19
C MET A 1 10.98 -22.27 -4.74
N ARG A 2 10.00 -23.07 -4.28
CA ARG A 2 9.97 -23.53 -2.89
C ARG A 2 11.25 -24.27 -2.48
N GLU A 3 11.63 -25.28 -3.25
CA GLU A 3 12.79 -26.13 -2.97
C GLU A 3 14.11 -25.35 -2.88
N THR A 4 14.33 -24.40 -3.78
CA THR A 4 15.53 -23.55 -3.78
C THR A 4 15.54 -22.61 -2.57
N THR A 5 14.41 -21.97 -2.25
CA THR A 5 14.32 -21.10 -1.07
C THR A 5 14.45 -21.85 0.24
N SER A 6 13.94 -23.09 0.33
CA SER A 6 14.13 -23.92 1.51
C SER A 6 15.57 -24.36 1.68
N ALA A 7 16.25 -24.73 0.59
CA ALA A 7 17.67 -25.09 0.64
C ALA A 7 18.53 -23.92 1.14
N PHE A 8 18.32 -22.70 0.64
CA PHE A 8 19.03 -21.51 1.13
C PHE A 8 18.72 -21.18 2.59
N ARG A 9 17.44 -21.30 2.99
CA ARG A 9 17.06 -21.13 4.39
C ARG A 9 17.80 -22.12 5.27
N ASP A 10 17.78 -23.40 4.91
CA ASP A 10 18.37 -24.47 5.71
C ASP A 10 19.89 -24.32 5.80
N GLN A 11 20.55 -23.92 4.71
CA GLN A 11 21.96 -23.55 4.69
C GLN A 11 22.26 -22.40 5.68
N HIS A 12 21.52 -21.30 5.62
CA HIS A 12 21.73 -20.16 6.53
C HIS A 12 21.40 -20.48 7.99
N MET A 13 20.45 -21.40 8.23
CA MET A 13 20.17 -21.90 9.57
C MET A 13 21.31 -22.76 10.11
N GLU A 14 21.94 -23.56 9.25
CA GLU A 14 23.12 -24.33 9.62
C GLU A 14 24.33 -23.42 9.88
N ASP A 15 24.58 -22.43 9.03
CA ASP A 15 25.61 -21.40 9.27
C ASP A 15 25.40 -20.70 10.62
N ALA A 16 24.15 -20.35 10.95
CA ALA A 16 23.83 -19.72 12.22
C ALA A 16 24.16 -20.61 13.42
N ARG A 17 23.89 -21.93 13.33
CA ARG A 17 24.26 -22.89 14.39
C ARG A 17 25.77 -22.97 14.55
N GLN A 18 26.50 -23.08 13.44
CA GLN A 18 27.97 -23.15 13.44
C GLN A 18 28.59 -21.88 14.04
N TYR A 19 28.10 -20.69 13.66
CA TYR A 19 28.56 -19.44 14.27
C TYR A 19 28.22 -19.35 15.75
N GLY A 20 27.05 -19.82 16.17
CA GLY A 20 26.69 -19.89 17.58
C GLY A 20 27.69 -20.73 18.39
N GLN A 21 27.98 -21.95 17.92
CA GLN A 21 28.94 -22.86 18.54
C GLN A 21 30.35 -22.29 18.56
N LEU A 22 30.82 -21.73 17.44
CA LEU A 22 32.13 -21.09 17.34
C LEU A 22 32.25 -19.92 18.33
N GLY A 23 31.19 -19.13 18.48
CA GLY A 23 31.14 -18.03 19.45
C GLY A 23 31.33 -18.50 20.90
N ASP A 24 30.75 -19.64 21.26
CA ASP A 24 30.88 -20.23 22.59
C ASP A 24 32.26 -20.84 22.83
N ILE A 25 32.83 -21.51 21.82
CA ILE A 25 34.20 -22.05 21.86
C ILE A 25 35.22 -20.91 22.01
N ILE A 26 35.08 -19.83 21.24
CA ILE A 26 35.98 -18.67 21.32
C ILE A 26 35.86 -18.02 22.69
N LYS A 27 34.64 -17.83 23.19
CA LYS A 27 34.42 -17.23 24.51
C LYS A 27 35.08 -18.05 25.61
N SER A 28 34.84 -19.35 25.66
CA SER A 28 35.39 -20.22 26.72
C SER A 28 36.92 -20.25 26.69
N ARG A 29 37.53 -20.35 25.49
CA ARG A 29 38.99 -20.32 25.33
C ARG A 29 39.60 -18.99 25.77
N LEU A 30 38.98 -17.86 25.42
CA LEU A 30 39.50 -16.54 25.78
C LEU A 30 39.29 -16.20 27.26
N GLU A 31 38.25 -16.73 27.90
CA GLU A 31 38.03 -16.57 29.34
C GLU A 31 39.09 -17.32 30.16
N GLN A 32 39.64 -18.42 29.63
CA GLN A 32 40.72 -19.18 30.26
C GLN A 32 42.11 -18.55 30.05
N GLN A 33 42.27 -17.65 29.07
CA GLN A 33 43.53 -16.96 28.79
C GLN A 33 43.66 -15.71 29.66
N THR A 34 44.32 -15.87 30.81
CA THR A 34 44.76 -14.77 31.66
C THR A 34 46.10 -14.23 31.18
N ILE A 35 46.18 -12.91 30.99
CA ILE A 35 47.43 -12.21 30.67
C ILE A 35 47.96 -11.59 31.96
N ASP A 36 49.29 -11.53 32.12
CA ASP A 36 49.87 -10.90 33.30
C ASP A 36 49.44 -9.42 33.41
N GLY A 37 49.05 -9.00 34.61
CA GLY A 37 48.42 -7.70 34.87
C GLY A 37 46.92 -7.60 34.55
N ASP A 38 46.24 -8.67 34.12
CA ASP A 38 44.78 -8.66 33.94
C ASP A 38 44.06 -8.46 35.30
N GLY A 39 43.15 -7.49 35.36
CA GLY A 39 42.18 -7.37 36.46
C GLY A 39 41.19 -8.55 36.47
N ARG A 40 40.52 -8.77 37.61
CA ARG A 40 39.61 -9.91 37.88
C ARG A 40 38.57 -10.22 36.78
N PHE A 41 38.19 -9.23 35.97
CA PHE A 41 37.19 -9.38 34.90
C PHE A 41 37.73 -9.11 33.49
N SER A 42 38.99 -8.70 33.34
CA SER A 42 39.54 -8.25 32.05
C SER A 42 39.45 -9.32 30.96
N ALA A 43 39.81 -10.57 31.29
CA ALA A 43 39.70 -11.71 30.37
C ALA A 43 38.25 -11.95 29.89
N ARG A 44 37.26 -11.84 30.80
CA ARG A 44 35.83 -12.00 30.46
C ARG A 44 35.33 -10.89 29.53
N PHE A 45 35.72 -9.64 29.77
CA PHE A 45 35.34 -8.54 28.89
C PHE A 45 35.95 -8.68 27.50
N ARG A 46 37.23 -9.08 27.42
CA ARG A 46 37.91 -9.37 26.16
C ARG A 46 37.23 -10.50 25.40
N ALA A 47 36.98 -11.63 26.06
CA ALA A 47 36.25 -12.76 25.49
C ALA A 47 34.87 -12.37 24.99
N ARG A 48 34.13 -11.57 25.76
CA ARG A 48 32.81 -11.03 25.37
C ARG A 48 32.90 -10.09 24.16
N LYS A 49 33.93 -9.25 24.06
CA LYS A 49 34.13 -8.34 22.92
C LYS A 49 34.41 -9.11 21.63
N VAL A 50 35.24 -10.16 21.68
CA VAL A 50 35.59 -10.98 20.52
C VAL A 50 34.41 -11.88 20.11
N SER A 51 33.84 -12.65 21.04
CA SER A 51 32.70 -13.54 20.77
C SER A 51 31.47 -12.79 20.25
N ARG A 52 31.29 -11.51 20.63
CA ARG A 52 30.22 -10.65 20.09
C ARG A 52 30.26 -10.51 18.57
N GLN A 53 31.43 -10.56 17.93
CA GLN A 53 31.52 -10.45 16.46
C GLN A 53 30.95 -11.70 15.79
N VAL A 54 31.29 -12.88 16.29
CA VAL A 54 30.74 -14.14 15.78
C VAL A 54 29.24 -14.22 16.04
N ARG A 55 28.76 -13.74 17.20
CA ARG A 55 27.33 -13.61 17.50
C ARG A 55 26.61 -12.63 16.55
N ARG A 56 27.29 -11.65 15.96
CA ARG A 56 26.71 -10.81 14.91
C ARG A 56 26.56 -11.57 13.60
N MET A 57 27.52 -12.43 13.25
CA MET A 57 27.43 -13.30 12.09
C MET A 57 26.26 -14.29 12.22
N GLU A 58 26.11 -14.94 13.38
CA GLU A 58 24.93 -15.79 13.68
C GLU A 58 23.61 -15.04 13.42
N LYS A 59 23.50 -13.80 13.91
CA LYS A 59 22.30 -12.97 13.71
C LYS A 59 22.08 -12.62 12.24
N ALA A 60 23.15 -12.34 11.50
CA ALA A 60 23.07 -12.06 10.08
C ALA A 60 22.57 -13.29 9.30
N SER A 61 23.08 -14.48 9.61
CA SER A 61 22.63 -15.73 8.99
C SER A 61 21.16 -16.03 9.29
N LYS A 62 20.70 -15.82 10.54
CA LYS A 62 19.27 -15.95 10.89
C LYS A 62 18.39 -14.98 10.09
N LYS A 63 18.86 -13.74 9.86
CA LYS A 63 18.15 -12.77 9.02
C LYS A 63 18.13 -13.21 7.55
N ALA A 64 19.23 -13.75 7.04
CA ALA A 64 19.30 -14.29 5.68
C ALA A 64 18.33 -15.46 5.49
N ALA A 65 18.23 -16.37 6.47
CA ALA A 65 17.25 -17.46 6.47
C ALA A 65 15.80 -16.94 6.41
N ALA A 66 15.47 -15.93 7.24
CA ALA A 66 14.15 -15.30 7.22
C ALA A 66 13.86 -14.58 5.88
N ALA A 67 14.87 -13.96 5.27
CA ALA A 67 14.74 -13.34 3.95
C ALA A 67 14.49 -14.37 2.85
N ALA A 68 15.09 -15.55 2.92
CA ALA A 68 14.83 -16.64 1.99
C ALA A 68 13.37 -17.13 2.06
N GLU A 69 12.79 -17.21 3.27
CA GLU A 69 11.37 -17.51 3.44
C GLU A 69 10.46 -16.38 2.93
N ALA A 70 10.84 -15.12 3.20
CA ALA A 70 10.11 -13.96 2.68
C ALA A 70 10.11 -13.90 1.15
N LEU A 71 11.21 -14.29 0.50
CA LEU A 71 11.31 -14.39 -0.95
C LEU A 71 10.27 -15.37 -1.50
N HIS A 72 10.13 -16.54 -0.86
CA HIS A 72 9.12 -17.50 -1.26
C HIS A 72 7.70 -16.95 -1.10
N GLY A 73 7.41 -16.28 0.03
CA GLY A 73 6.11 -15.62 0.23
C GLY A 73 5.81 -14.56 -0.83
N ALA A 74 6.80 -13.73 -1.18
CA ALA A 74 6.67 -12.75 -2.25
C ALA A 74 6.40 -13.41 -3.61
N TYR A 75 7.10 -14.51 -3.93
CA TYR A 75 6.86 -15.26 -5.18
C TYR A 75 5.44 -15.81 -5.25
N VAL A 76 4.92 -16.38 -4.15
CA VAL A 76 3.54 -16.89 -4.12
C VAL A 76 2.55 -15.75 -4.38
N ASN A 77 2.68 -14.64 -3.65
CA ASN A 77 1.74 -13.53 -3.72
C ASN A 77 1.75 -12.81 -5.09
N GLU A 78 2.93 -12.63 -5.69
CA GLU A 78 3.12 -11.81 -6.90
C GLU A 78 3.09 -12.62 -8.20
N VAL A 79 3.35 -13.93 -8.14
CA VAL A 79 3.40 -14.77 -9.35
C VAL A 79 2.27 -15.81 -9.34
N VAL A 80 2.11 -16.54 -8.24
CA VAL A 80 1.17 -17.68 -8.19
C VAL A 80 -0.27 -17.20 -7.98
N GLU A 81 -0.49 -16.29 -7.03
CA GLU A 81 -1.83 -15.80 -6.68
C GLU A 81 -2.31 -14.64 -7.58
N LEU A 82 -1.42 -14.09 -8.41
CA LEU A 82 -1.72 -12.93 -9.24
C LEU A 82 -2.94 -13.13 -10.17
N PRO A 83 -3.12 -14.27 -10.85
CA PRO A 83 -4.31 -14.49 -11.69
C PRO A 83 -5.61 -14.44 -10.89
N GLN A 84 -5.68 -15.14 -9.76
CA GLN A 84 -6.85 -15.15 -8.89
C GLN A 84 -7.15 -13.75 -8.34
N ARG A 85 -6.11 -12.98 -7.98
CA ARG A 85 -6.29 -11.58 -7.54
C ARG A 85 -6.84 -10.69 -8.65
N ARG A 86 -6.45 -10.92 -9.90
CA ARG A 86 -6.99 -10.19 -11.07
C ARG A 86 -8.45 -10.56 -11.33
N GLU A 87 -8.81 -11.84 -11.22
CA GLU A 87 -10.20 -12.31 -11.33
C GLU A 87 -11.08 -11.71 -10.24
N LEU A 88 -10.63 -11.73 -8.99
CA LEU A 88 -11.34 -11.10 -7.88
C LEU A 88 -11.47 -9.59 -8.05
N ALA A 89 -10.46 -8.92 -8.61
CA ALA A 89 -10.52 -7.49 -8.90
C ALA A 89 -11.52 -7.18 -10.04
N ALA A 90 -11.58 -8.03 -11.07
CA ALA A 90 -12.58 -7.93 -12.14
C ALA A 90 -13.99 -8.13 -11.60
N ALA A 91 -14.24 -9.19 -10.83
CA ALA A 91 -15.53 -9.47 -10.19
C ALA A 91 -15.97 -8.29 -9.29
N ARG A 92 -15.07 -7.75 -8.46
CA ARG A 92 -15.36 -6.56 -7.63
C ARG A 92 -15.68 -5.32 -8.46
N LYS A 93 -15.07 -5.17 -9.64
CA LYS A 93 -15.36 -4.05 -10.55
C LYS A 93 -16.74 -4.20 -11.19
N GLU A 94 -17.12 -5.42 -11.57
CA GLU A 94 -18.44 -5.75 -12.08
C GLU A 94 -19.52 -5.55 -11.02
N ASP A 95 -19.32 -6.04 -9.80
CA ASP A 95 -20.22 -5.80 -8.67
C ASP A 95 -20.43 -4.31 -8.42
N ARG A 96 -19.36 -3.52 -8.47
CA ARG A 96 -19.44 -2.06 -8.33
C ARG A 96 -20.24 -1.42 -9.48
N ARG A 97 -20.10 -1.92 -10.71
CA ARG A 97 -20.88 -1.44 -11.87
C ARG A 97 -22.35 -1.78 -11.72
N GLN A 98 -22.67 -3.03 -11.35
CA GLN A 98 -24.05 -3.48 -11.13
C GLN A 98 -24.72 -2.69 -10.01
N LYS A 99 -24.04 -2.48 -8.88
CA LYS A 99 -24.57 -1.66 -7.77
C LYS A 99 -24.88 -0.24 -8.21
N ARG A 100 -23.98 0.40 -8.97
CA ARG A 100 -24.21 1.76 -9.52
C ARG A 100 -25.38 1.79 -10.50
N ALA A 101 -25.47 0.81 -11.40
CA ALA A 101 -26.57 0.70 -12.35
C ALA A 101 -27.91 0.50 -11.63
N PHE A 102 -27.95 -0.34 -10.61
CA PHE A 102 -29.14 -0.56 -9.78
C PHE A 102 -29.57 0.71 -9.05
N THR A 103 -28.64 1.44 -8.42
CA THR A 103 -28.97 2.71 -7.75
C THR A 103 -29.48 3.75 -8.74
N ALA A 104 -28.83 3.89 -9.91
CA ALA A 104 -29.27 4.82 -10.94
C ALA A 104 -30.68 4.46 -11.47
N GLY A 105 -30.93 3.17 -11.70
CA GLY A 105 -32.24 2.64 -12.08
C GLY A 105 -33.32 2.91 -11.02
N GLN A 106 -32.99 2.83 -9.73
CA GLN A 106 -33.93 3.19 -8.66
C GLN A 106 -34.27 4.68 -8.62
N PHE A 107 -33.31 5.57 -8.89
CA PHE A 107 -33.59 7.01 -8.96
C PHE A 107 -34.46 7.34 -10.17
N VAL A 108 -34.20 6.73 -11.33
CA VAL A 108 -35.04 6.89 -12.53
C VAL A 108 -36.44 6.29 -12.33
N ALA A 109 -36.55 5.13 -11.69
CA ALA A 109 -37.85 4.54 -11.37
C ALA A 109 -38.64 5.43 -10.40
N LYS A 110 -38.00 5.96 -9.36
CA LYS A 110 -38.64 6.91 -8.43
C LYS A 110 -39.05 8.22 -9.10
N SER A 111 -38.25 8.74 -10.03
CA SER A 111 -38.62 9.96 -10.77
C SER A 111 -39.77 9.71 -11.73
N LEU A 112 -39.76 8.59 -12.45
CA LEU A 112 -40.87 8.17 -13.32
C LEU A 112 -42.16 7.98 -12.51
N GLN A 113 -42.09 7.31 -11.36
CA GLN A 113 -43.26 7.08 -10.51
C GLN A 113 -43.83 8.40 -9.96
N LYS A 114 -42.96 9.34 -9.56
CA LYS A 114 -43.39 10.68 -9.16
C LYS A 114 -44.06 11.44 -10.30
N SER A 115 -43.55 11.32 -11.53
CA SER A 115 -44.14 11.95 -12.71
C SER A 115 -45.48 11.31 -13.11
N THR A 116 -45.63 9.99 -13.00
CA THR A 116 -46.91 9.30 -13.27
C THR A 116 -47.95 9.61 -12.21
N ASP A 117 -47.55 9.71 -10.94
CA ASP A 117 -48.45 10.08 -9.85
C ASP A 117 -48.92 11.54 -9.97
N SER A 118 -48.05 12.45 -10.45
CA SER A 118 -48.47 13.83 -10.78
C SER A 118 -49.38 13.93 -12.00
N LEU A 119 -49.29 13.00 -12.95
CA LEU A 119 -50.12 12.99 -14.15
C LEU A 119 -51.51 12.36 -13.89
N ASN A 120 -51.57 11.32 -13.04
CA ASN A 120 -52.81 10.63 -12.68
C ASN A 120 -53.59 11.30 -11.53
N GLY A 121 -52.98 12.26 -10.83
CA GLY A 121 -53.55 12.92 -9.65
C GLY A 121 -54.24 14.27 -9.89
N CYS A 122 -54.40 14.73 -11.14
CA CYS A 122 -55.03 16.02 -11.41
C CYS A 122 -56.54 15.86 -11.71
N PRO A 123 -57.47 16.40 -10.89
CA PRO A 123 -58.82 16.71 -11.39
C PRO A 123 -58.71 17.77 -12.50
N PRO A 124 -59.67 17.89 -13.43
CA PRO A 124 -59.59 18.87 -14.51
C PRO A 124 -59.59 20.28 -13.92
N GLN A 125 -58.40 20.87 -13.75
CA GLN A 125 -58.26 22.27 -13.40
C GLN A 125 -58.28 23.10 -14.68
N GLU A 126 -59.22 24.03 -14.67
CA GLU A 126 -59.37 25.12 -15.62
C GLU A 126 -58.03 25.82 -15.88
N ILE A 127 -57.77 26.06 -17.15
CA ILE A 127 -56.58 26.75 -17.66
C ILE A 127 -56.68 28.22 -17.22
N PRO A 128 -55.80 28.75 -16.35
CA PRO A 128 -55.60 30.19 -16.26
C PRO A 128 -54.74 30.57 -17.47
N GLN A 129 -55.28 31.39 -18.37
CA GLN A 129 -54.51 32.01 -19.44
C GLN A 129 -53.35 32.80 -18.82
N VAL A 130 -52.14 32.25 -18.91
CA VAL A 130 -50.91 32.99 -18.63
C VAL A 130 -50.53 33.72 -19.91
N SER A 131 -50.76 35.02 -19.90
CA SER A 131 -50.24 35.96 -20.90
C SER A 131 -48.71 35.85 -20.98
N GLY A 132 -48.18 35.56 -22.18
CA GLY A 132 -46.82 35.91 -22.58
C GLY A 132 -45.69 34.98 -22.13
N VAL A 133 -45.65 33.75 -22.64
CA VAL A 133 -44.38 33.01 -22.71
C VAL A 133 -43.61 33.52 -23.93
N GLN A 134 -42.63 34.39 -23.72
CA GLN A 134 -41.60 34.61 -24.74
C GLN A 134 -40.83 33.29 -24.89
N GLN A 135 -40.97 32.66 -26.06
CA GLN A 135 -40.11 31.56 -26.49
C GLN A 135 -38.67 32.08 -26.57
N GLN A 136 -37.87 31.84 -25.53
CA GLN A 136 -36.42 31.90 -25.69
C GLN A 136 -35.99 30.64 -26.44
N VAL A 137 -35.69 30.82 -27.72
CA VAL A 137 -34.99 29.84 -28.54
C VAL A 137 -33.65 29.56 -27.85
N PRO A 138 -33.28 28.29 -27.60
CA PRO A 138 -31.98 27.98 -27.02
C PRO A 138 -30.88 28.39 -28.01
N GLN A 139 -30.14 29.45 -27.68
CA GLN A 139 -28.90 29.78 -28.38
C GLN A 139 -27.86 28.72 -28.03
N PHE A 140 -27.52 27.89 -29.01
CA PHE A 140 -26.33 27.05 -28.94
C PHE A 140 -25.10 27.97 -29.00
N VAL A 141 -24.32 27.97 -27.93
CA VAL A 141 -23.01 28.60 -27.90
C VAL A 141 -22.04 27.66 -28.61
N ASP A 142 -21.44 28.12 -29.71
CA ASP A 142 -20.39 27.39 -30.41
C ASP A 142 -19.20 27.13 -29.45
N PRO A 143 -18.67 25.89 -29.37
CA PRO A 143 -17.52 25.61 -28.54
C PRO A 143 -16.27 26.31 -29.12
N LEU A 144 -15.87 27.42 -28.51
CA LEU A 144 -14.57 28.02 -28.73
C LEU A 144 -13.46 27.00 -28.43
N PRO A 145 -12.44 26.84 -29.30
CA PRO A 145 -11.36 25.92 -29.05
C PRO A 145 -10.63 26.34 -27.76
N HIS A 146 -10.65 25.46 -26.76
CA HIS A 146 -9.80 25.61 -25.59
C HIS A 146 -8.35 25.41 -26.01
N ASN A 147 -7.64 26.52 -26.21
CA ASN A 147 -6.19 26.51 -26.25
C ASN A 147 -5.70 26.12 -24.86
N PHE A 148 -5.32 24.86 -24.68
CA PHE A 148 -4.49 24.46 -23.57
C PHE A 148 -3.19 25.24 -23.69
N THR A 149 -3.00 26.25 -22.85
CA THR A 149 -1.71 26.89 -22.69
C THR A 149 -0.75 25.82 -22.17
N THR A 150 0.02 25.24 -23.08
CA THR A 150 1.20 24.47 -22.72
C THR A 150 2.12 25.44 -21.98
N ALA A 151 2.32 25.19 -20.69
CA ALA A 151 3.22 25.96 -19.87
C ALA A 151 4.63 25.91 -20.50
N GLY A 152 5.02 27.03 -21.12
CA GLY A 152 6.40 27.33 -21.43
C GLY A 152 7.21 27.44 -20.13
N PRO A 153 8.53 27.20 -20.19
CA PRO A 153 9.38 27.12 -19.02
C PRO A 153 9.66 28.52 -18.48
N GLY A 154 8.85 29.00 -17.54
CA GLY A 154 9.11 30.30 -16.91
C GLY A 154 7.90 30.96 -16.28
N GLY A 155 7.28 30.33 -15.27
CA GLY A 155 6.18 30.94 -14.55
C GLY A 155 5.75 30.10 -13.36
N GLY A 156 6.58 30.09 -12.32
CA GLY A 156 6.34 29.32 -11.10
C GLY A 156 5.13 29.82 -10.33
N GLN A 157 4.11 28.98 -10.22
CA GLN A 157 3.40 28.82 -8.96
C GLN A 157 3.54 27.36 -8.53
N ALA A 158 4.25 27.15 -7.43
CA ALA A 158 4.39 25.85 -6.82
C ALA A 158 3.01 25.37 -6.35
N LEU A 159 2.60 24.19 -6.81
CA LEU A 159 1.42 23.51 -6.27
C LEU A 159 1.69 23.22 -4.78
N PRO A 160 0.73 23.47 -3.87
CA PRO A 160 0.91 23.23 -2.45
C PRO A 160 1.22 21.75 -2.21
N SER A 161 2.24 21.50 -1.40
CA SER A 161 2.69 20.16 -1.04
C SER A 161 1.74 19.55 -0.02
N ILE A 162 1.57 18.24 -0.04
CA ILE A 162 0.72 17.54 0.94
C ILE A 162 1.19 17.76 2.39
N GLY A 163 2.45 18.15 2.59
CA GLY A 163 3.00 18.53 3.89
C GLY A 163 2.50 19.86 4.45
N ASP A 164 1.87 20.71 3.62
CA ASP A 164 1.32 22.00 4.07
C ASP A 164 -0.04 21.84 4.79
N PHE A 165 -0.66 20.65 4.70
CA PHE A 165 -1.95 20.34 5.34
C PHE A 165 -1.83 19.73 6.74
N PHE A 166 -0.64 19.33 7.16
CA PHE A 166 -0.40 18.82 8.51
C PHE A 166 0.31 19.90 9.32
N GLY A 167 -0.43 20.51 10.25
CA GLY A 167 0.07 21.59 11.10
C GLY A 167 1.38 21.20 11.79
N LYS A 168 2.40 22.05 11.65
CA LYS A 168 3.58 22.02 12.52
C LYS A 168 3.10 22.37 13.93
N GLU A 169 2.87 21.36 14.76
CA GLU A 169 2.79 21.57 16.20
C GLU A 169 4.16 22.10 16.65
N ALA A 170 4.17 23.38 16.98
CA ALA A 170 5.25 24.02 17.70
C ALA A 170 4.93 23.93 19.19
N MET A 171 5.54 22.95 19.88
CA MET A 171 6.20 23.11 21.20
C MET A 171 6.86 21.80 21.62
#